data_AF-A0A5Q0P1F7-F1
#
_entry.id   AF-A0A5Q0P1F7-F1
#
_cell.length_a   1.000
_cell.length_b   1.000
_cell.length_c   1.000
_cell.angle_alpha   90.00
_cell.angle_beta   90.00
_cell.angle_gamma   90.00
#
_symmetry.space_group_name_H-M   'P 1'
#
loop_
_entity.id
_entity.type
_entity.pdbx_description
1 polymer ?
#
loop_
_entity_poly.entity_id
_entity_poly.type
_entity_poly.pdbx_seq_one_letter_code
_entity_poly.pdbx_strand_id
1 'polypeptide(L)'
;MNKICLSLMLAFASSCVMATENKKADTRVTDVPNTFKVVTRPEIAGLWGMQIKPNHKCIEYYNFKANNSVIIKSAEEWSSGIYEYQPVADPTQQIPALVLQVKYDNNEKDCSGNQEDQSGELTQYFVKWKNANTIDFCANEKGEQCFATLNRVLP
;
A
#
# COMPACT_ATOMS: atom_id res chain seq x y z
N MET A 1 -80.74 -35.89 -26.47
CA MET A 1 -79.75 -35.34 -27.43
C MET A 1 -78.34 -35.65 -26.91
N ASN A 2 -77.43 -35.95 -27.85
CA ASN A 2 -75.96 -36.04 -27.74
C ASN A 2 -75.30 -37.38 -27.32
N LYS A 3 -75.26 -38.23 -28.35
CA LYS A 3 -74.19 -39.11 -28.88
C LYS A 3 -72.72 -39.00 -28.35
N ILE A 4 -72.15 -40.20 -28.13
CA ILE A 4 -70.84 -40.74 -28.59
C ILE A 4 -69.55 -40.28 -27.86
N CYS A 5 -68.77 -41.19 -27.25
CA CYS A 5 -67.70 -41.97 -27.92
C CYS A 5 -66.95 -42.92 -26.95
N LEU A 6 -66.69 -44.14 -27.42
CA LEU A 6 -65.86 -45.18 -26.81
C LEU A 6 -64.37 -44.88 -27.05
N SER A 7 -63.48 -45.10 -26.07
CA SER A 7 -62.15 -45.64 -26.37
C SER A 7 -61.40 -46.20 -25.16
N LEU A 8 -60.96 -47.45 -25.38
CA LEU A 8 -59.90 -48.25 -24.75
C LEU A 8 -58.79 -47.46 -24.03
N MET A 9 -58.47 -47.88 -22.80
CA MET A 9 -57.14 -47.66 -22.21
C MET A 9 -56.34 -48.97 -22.24
N LEU A 10 -55.16 -48.92 -22.87
CA LEU A 10 -54.11 -49.93 -22.82
C LEU A 10 -53.38 -49.89 -21.46
N ALA A 11 -53.16 -51.07 -20.88
CA ALA A 11 -52.28 -51.26 -19.73
C ALA A 11 -50.82 -51.43 -20.19
N PHE A 12 -49.91 -50.56 -19.74
CA PHE A 12 -48.47 -50.77 -19.86
C PHE A 12 -47.92 -51.29 -18.53
N ALA A 13 -47.42 -52.52 -18.53
CA ALA A 13 -46.59 -53.06 -17.47
C ALA A 13 -45.19 -52.43 -17.58
N SER A 14 -44.71 -51.80 -16.51
CA SER A 14 -43.34 -51.28 -16.43
C SER A 14 -42.57 -52.04 -15.37
N SER A 15 -41.51 -52.73 -15.81
CA SER A 15 -40.60 -53.50 -14.98
C SER A 15 -39.76 -52.58 -14.10
N CYS A 16 -39.76 -52.79 -12.79
CA CYS A 16 -38.86 -52.09 -11.87
C CYS A 16 -37.42 -52.56 -12.10
N VAL A 17 -36.59 -51.72 -12.72
CA VAL A 17 -35.13 -51.87 -12.70
C VAL A 17 -34.63 -51.23 -11.40
N MET A 18 -34.07 -52.04 -10.50
CA MET A 18 -33.35 -51.55 -9.31
C MET A 18 -31.95 -51.08 -9.75
N ALA A 19 -31.69 -49.78 -9.70
CA ALA A 19 -30.37 -49.23 -9.89
C ALA A 19 -29.53 -49.41 -8.61
N THR A 20 -28.38 -50.09 -8.72
CA THR A 20 -27.36 -50.12 -7.67
C THR A 20 -26.70 -48.74 -7.57
N GLU A 21 -26.91 -48.02 -6.47
CA GLU A 21 -26.20 -46.78 -6.17
C GLU A 21 -24.71 -47.06 -5.95
N ASN A 22 -23.89 -46.68 -6.94
CA ASN A 22 -22.47 -46.47 -6.72
C ASN A 22 -22.32 -45.26 -5.79
N LYS A 23 -22.03 -45.51 -4.50
CA LYS A 23 -21.56 -44.48 -3.58
C LYS A 23 -20.19 -43.96 -4.05
N LYS A 24 -20.22 -43.02 -4.99
CA LYS A 24 -19.10 -42.10 -5.19
C LYS A 24 -18.95 -41.34 -3.88
N ALA A 25 -17.78 -41.45 -3.25
CA ALA A 25 -17.41 -40.56 -2.17
C ALA A 25 -17.52 -39.12 -2.69
N ASP A 26 -18.51 -38.40 -2.18
CA ASP A 26 -18.65 -36.96 -2.34
C ASP A 26 -17.51 -36.32 -1.55
N THR A 27 -16.36 -36.14 -2.19
CA THR A 27 -15.32 -35.26 -1.67
C THR A 27 -15.85 -33.84 -1.79
N ARG A 28 -16.69 -33.44 -0.83
CA ARG A 28 -17.02 -32.03 -0.62
C ARG A 28 -15.73 -31.33 -0.28
N VAL A 29 -15.12 -30.71 -1.28
CA VAL A 29 -14.21 -29.59 -1.04
C VAL A 29 -15.08 -28.54 -0.36
N THR A 30 -14.97 -28.44 0.94
CA THR A 30 -15.50 -27.30 1.68
C THR A 30 -14.76 -26.08 1.14
N ASP A 31 -15.43 -25.29 0.29
CA ASP A 31 -15.00 -23.94 -0.05
C ASP A 31 -14.91 -23.14 1.25
N VAL A 32 -13.70 -23.09 1.82
CA VAL A 32 -13.39 -22.15 2.89
C VAL A 32 -13.38 -20.78 2.21
N PRO A 33 -14.29 -19.85 2.58
CA PRO A 33 -14.28 -18.53 1.96
C PRO A 33 -12.94 -17.86 2.26
N ASN A 34 -12.17 -17.53 1.22
CA ASN A 34 -10.93 -16.77 1.37
C ASN A 34 -11.27 -15.36 1.86
N THR A 35 -11.18 -15.13 3.17
CA THR A 35 -11.43 -13.84 3.83
C THR A 35 -10.19 -12.94 3.87
N PHE A 36 -9.10 -13.31 3.18
CA PHE A 36 -7.88 -12.51 3.13
C PHE A 36 -8.07 -11.26 2.28
N LYS A 37 -7.74 -10.10 2.85
CA LYS A 37 -7.59 -8.85 2.10
C LYS A 37 -6.11 -8.56 1.91
N VAL A 38 -5.65 -8.57 0.66
CA VAL A 38 -4.31 -8.10 0.29
C VAL A 38 -4.37 -6.58 0.24
N VAL A 39 -3.60 -5.92 1.11
CA VAL A 39 -3.45 -4.47 1.11
C VAL A 39 -2.03 -4.15 0.67
N THR A 40 -1.90 -3.35 -0.38
CA THR A 40 -0.61 -2.84 -0.83
C THR A 40 -0.26 -1.58 -0.04
N ARG A 41 1.02 -1.41 0.28
CA ARG A 41 1.55 -0.22 0.96
C ARG A 41 2.56 0.47 0.05
N PRO A 42 2.70 1.81 0.11
CA PRO A 42 3.79 2.49 -0.57
C PRO A 42 5.13 1.90 -0.12
N GLU A 43 6.05 1.67 -1.05
CA GLU A 43 7.37 1.08 -0.75
C GLU A 43 8.22 1.93 0.21
N ILE A 44 7.99 3.25 0.20
CA ILE A 44 8.62 4.20 1.11
C ILE A 44 8.05 4.17 2.53
N ALA A 45 6.93 3.47 2.77
CA ALA A 45 6.36 3.39 4.11
C ALA A 45 7.38 2.82 5.12
N GLY A 46 7.35 3.36 6.34
CA GLY A 46 8.29 3.04 7.41
C GLY A 46 8.87 4.28 8.08
N LEU A 47 9.72 4.04 9.08
CA LEU A 47 10.47 5.08 9.78
C LEU A 47 11.86 5.23 9.16
N TRP A 48 12.25 6.45 8.84
CA TRP A 48 13.52 6.79 8.22
C TRP A 48 14.22 7.89 9.01
N GLY A 49 15.54 7.80 9.13
CA GLY A 49 16.37 8.80 9.80
C GLY A 49 17.35 9.47 8.83
N MET A 50 17.33 10.80 8.81
CA MET A 50 18.24 11.66 8.05
C MET A 50 19.25 12.31 9.01
N GLN A 51 20.55 12.10 8.80
CA GLN A 51 21.56 12.81 9.57
C GLN A 51 21.78 14.22 9.00
N ILE A 52 21.60 15.26 9.82
CA ILE A 52 21.79 16.64 9.40
C ILE A 52 23.29 17.01 9.41
N LYS A 53 23.81 17.46 8.26
CA LYS A 53 25.18 17.96 8.10
C LYS A 53 25.33 19.37 8.67
N PRO A 54 26.55 19.82 9.04
CA PRO A 54 27.85 19.17 8.90
C PRO A 54 28.26 18.28 10.08
N ASN A 55 27.64 18.43 11.26
CA ASN A 55 28.14 17.78 12.48
C ASN A 55 27.46 16.45 12.83
N HIS A 56 26.44 16.02 12.07
CA HIS A 56 25.69 14.76 12.25
C HIS A 56 25.17 14.51 13.68
N LYS A 57 25.02 15.56 14.50
CA LYS A 57 24.60 15.44 15.91
C LYS A 57 23.09 15.26 16.06
N CYS A 58 22.32 15.58 15.03
CA CYS A 58 20.87 15.50 15.03
C CYS A 58 20.40 14.60 13.89
N ILE A 59 19.41 13.77 14.20
CA ILE A 59 18.72 12.92 13.22
C ILE A 59 17.30 13.46 13.11
N GLU A 60 16.93 13.83 11.90
CA GLU A 60 15.55 14.13 11.55
C GLU A 60 14.85 12.84 11.13
N TYR A 61 13.68 12.57 11.71
CA TYR A 61 12.95 11.34 11.47
C TYR A 61 11.71 11.59 10.61
N TYR A 62 11.50 10.73 9.63
CA TYR A 62 10.33 10.70 8.76
C TYR A 62 9.59 9.39 8.95
N ASN A 63 8.36 9.45 9.44
CA ASN A 63 7.50 8.28 9.61
C ASN A 63 6.40 8.29 8.53
N PHE A 64 6.67 7.68 7.38
CA PHE A 64 5.72 7.53 6.29
C PHE A 64 4.76 6.39 6.60
N LYS A 65 3.51 6.72 6.94
CA LYS A 65 2.48 5.74 7.28
C LYS A 65 1.79 5.23 6.01
N ALA A 66 1.34 3.98 6.04
CA ALA A 66 0.67 3.34 4.90
C ALA A 66 -0.62 4.04 4.42
N ASN A 67 -1.20 4.94 5.22
CA ASN A 67 -2.39 5.72 4.88
C ASN A 67 -2.07 7.11 4.31
N ASN A 68 -0.89 7.29 3.71
CA ASN A 68 -0.43 8.55 3.10
C ASN A 68 -0.26 9.72 4.09
N SER A 69 -0.22 9.46 5.40
CA SER A 69 0.16 10.47 6.39
C SER A 69 1.64 10.33 6.76
N VAL A 70 2.25 11.45 7.15
CA VAL A 70 3.65 11.49 7.57
C VAL A 70 3.78 12.28 8.87
N ILE A 71 4.65 11.81 9.76
CA ILE A 71 5.11 12.58 10.92
C ILE A 71 6.60 12.83 10.75
N ILE A 72 7.01 14.08 10.87
CA ILE A 72 8.41 14.48 10.80
C ILE A 72 8.82 14.98 12.18
N LYS A 73 10.00 14.60 12.65
CA LYS A 73 10.55 15.09 13.91
C LYS A 73 11.99 15.54 13.71
N SER A 74 12.25 16.81 13.96
CA SER A 74 13.56 17.45 13.86
C SER A 74 13.86 18.15 15.18
N ALA A 75 14.69 17.55 16.05
CA ALA A 75 14.89 18.04 17.41
C ALA A 75 13.58 18.29 18.21
N GLU A 76 13.31 19.55 18.58
CA GLU A 76 12.10 19.97 19.32
C GLU A 76 10.91 20.17 18.37
N GLU A 77 11.18 20.46 17.10
CA GLU A 77 10.20 20.55 16.04
C GLU A 77 9.60 19.18 15.70
N TRP A 78 8.28 19.16 15.52
CA TRP A 78 7.57 18.06 14.91
C TRP A 78 6.43 18.60 14.05
N SER A 79 6.28 17.98 12.89
CA SER A 79 5.24 18.32 11.95
C SER A 79 4.46 17.08 11.55
N SER A 80 3.23 17.30 11.11
CA SER A 80 2.38 16.26 10.54
C SER A 80 1.89 16.69 9.18
N GLY A 81 1.77 15.73 8.28
CA GLY A 81 1.46 16.02 6.89
C GLY A 81 0.82 14.85 6.16
N ILE A 82 0.64 15.07 4.87
CA ILE A 82 0.28 14.03 3.91
C ILE A 82 1.39 13.90 2.88
N TYR A 83 1.50 12.72 2.27
CA TYR A 83 2.44 12.50 1.19
C TYR A 83 1.82 11.67 0.06
N GLU A 84 2.31 11.93 -1.14
CA GLU A 84 2.05 11.12 -2.32
C GLU A 84 3.37 10.58 -2.84
N TYR A 85 3.44 9.25 -3.00
CA TYR A 85 4.62 8.58 -3.53
C TYR A 85 4.27 7.97 -4.89
N GLN A 86 4.99 8.40 -5.92
CA GLN A 86 4.77 7.99 -7.30
C GLN A 86 5.90 7.07 -7.74
N PRO A 87 5.68 5.74 -7.74
CA PRO A 87 6.67 4.80 -8.25
C PRO A 87 6.85 4.96 -9.75
N VAL A 88 7.99 4.49 -10.25
CA VAL A 88 8.32 4.52 -11.68
C VAL A 88 8.20 3.13 -12.29
N ALA A 89 7.80 3.06 -13.55
CA ALA A 89 7.72 1.81 -14.28
C ALA A 89 9.11 1.25 -14.63
N ASP A 90 10.06 2.13 -14.98
CA ASP A 90 11.43 1.79 -15.33
C ASP A 90 12.43 2.62 -14.50
N PRO A 91 13.05 2.03 -13.45
CA PRO A 91 14.04 2.69 -12.62
C PRO A 91 15.33 3.10 -13.34
N THR A 92 15.54 2.66 -14.59
CA THR A 92 16.71 3.04 -15.40
C THR A 92 16.54 4.39 -16.09
N GLN A 93 15.30 4.87 -16.24
CA GLN A 93 14.99 6.12 -16.95
C GLN A 93 14.75 7.30 -16.00
N GLN A 94 14.09 7.04 -14.87
CA GLN A 94 13.73 8.05 -13.87
C GLN A 94 13.62 7.39 -12.49
N ILE A 95 13.67 8.20 -11.44
CA ILE A 95 13.46 7.74 -10.06
C ILE A 95 12.10 8.21 -9.51
N PRO A 96 11.53 7.49 -8.52
CA PRO A 96 10.24 7.85 -7.91
C PRO A 96 10.17 9.28 -7.40
N ALA A 97 8.98 9.88 -7.50
CA ALA A 97 8.71 11.19 -6.90
C ALA A 97 8.00 11.03 -5.55
N LEU A 98 8.30 11.93 -4.62
CA LEU A 98 7.65 12.06 -3.32
C LEU A 98 7.19 13.52 -3.19
N VAL A 99 5.89 13.73 -3.14
CA VAL A 99 5.29 15.03 -2.83
C VAL A 99 4.83 15.00 -1.38
N LEU A 100 5.16 16.05 -0.62
CA LEU A 100 4.93 16.12 0.81
C LEU A 100 4.26 17.46 1.11
N GLN A 101 3.14 17.43 1.82
CA GLN A 101 2.46 18.62 2.29
C GLN A 101 2.36 18.63 3.80
N VAL A 102 2.96 19.64 4.42
CA VAL A 102 2.84 19.86 5.87
C VAL A 102 1.45 20.40 6.17
N LYS A 103 0.74 19.75 7.10
CA LYS A 103 -0.60 20.14 7.55
C LYS A 103 -0.58 20.88 8.89
N TYR A 104 0.39 20.56 9.74
CA TYR A 104 0.58 21.17 11.04
C TYR A 104 2.07 21.14 11.39
N ASP A 105 2.53 22.23 11.99
CA ASP A 105 3.84 22.39 12.59
C ASP A 105 3.69 22.97 14.01
N ASN A 106 4.55 22.56 14.95
CA ASN A 106 4.55 23.10 16.31
C ASN A 106 5.40 24.36 16.48
N ASN A 107 6.11 24.79 15.43
CA ASN A 107 6.97 25.97 15.34
C ASN A 107 8.01 26.04 16.46
N GLU A 108 8.65 24.90 16.73
CA GLU A 108 9.79 24.79 17.65
C GLU A 108 11.10 24.74 16.85
N LYS A 109 12.25 24.61 17.53
CA LYS A 109 13.54 24.57 16.83
C LYS A 109 13.81 23.23 16.16
N ASP A 110 14.20 23.29 14.89
CA ASP A 110 14.64 22.16 14.08
C ASP A 110 16.06 21.69 14.44
N CYS A 111 16.54 20.63 13.79
CA CYS A 111 17.91 20.15 13.93
C CYS A 111 19.00 21.17 13.52
N SER A 112 18.66 22.18 12.71
CA SER A 112 19.54 23.26 12.27
C SER A 112 19.56 24.44 13.27
N GLY A 113 18.65 24.45 14.24
CA GLY A 113 18.45 25.52 15.21
C GLY A 113 17.54 26.66 14.70
N ASN A 114 16.94 26.49 13.53
CA ASN A 114 15.97 27.42 12.96
C ASN A 114 14.60 27.17 13.60
N GLN A 115 13.76 28.20 13.63
CA GLN A 115 12.39 28.12 14.12
C GLN A 115 11.51 28.84 13.09
N GLU A 116 10.88 28.06 12.23
CA GLU A 116 10.07 28.54 11.13
C GLU A 116 8.79 27.69 11.02
N ASP A 117 7.63 28.33 10.92
CA ASP A 117 6.37 27.60 10.73
C ASP A 117 6.26 27.11 9.28
N GLN A 118 6.40 25.80 9.09
CA GLN A 118 6.29 25.13 7.79
C GLN A 118 4.86 24.72 7.44
N SER A 119 3.85 25.13 8.21
CA SER A 119 2.45 24.77 7.97
C SER A 119 1.98 25.21 6.57
N GLY A 120 1.48 24.25 5.79
CA GLY A 120 1.01 24.47 4.42
C GLY A 120 2.09 24.35 3.35
N GLU A 121 3.37 24.20 3.74
CA GLU A 121 4.46 23.99 2.79
C GLU A 121 4.23 22.73 1.94
N LEU A 122 4.52 22.84 0.65
CA LEU A 122 4.44 21.77 -0.33
C LEU A 122 5.83 21.56 -0.92
N THR A 123 6.44 20.41 -0.63
CA THR A 123 7.75 20.03 -1.14
C THR A 123 7.66 18.82 -2.06
N GLN A 124 8.55 18.77 -3.05
CA GLN A 124 8.72 17.61 -3.91
C GLN A 124 10.18 17.17 -3.89
N TYR A 125 10.38 15.87 -3.67
CA TYR A 125 11.66 15.21 -3.74
C TYR A 125 11.61 14.07 -4.75
N PHE A 126 12.78 13.65 -5.22
CA PHE A 126 12.95 12.45 -6.00
C PHE A 126 13.73 11.42 -5.17
N VAL A 127 13.19 10.20 -5.06
CA VAL A 127 13.65 9.17 -4.13
C VAL A 127 14.53 8.17 -4.85
N LYS A 128 15.84 8.26 -4.65
CA LYS A 128 16.80 7.32 -5.22
C LYS A 128 17.06 6.18 -4.24
N TRP A 129 16.61 4.98 -4.59
CA TRP A 129 16.88 3.78 -3.79
C TRP A 129 18.33 3.32 -4.01
N LYS A 130 19.11 3.26 -2.93
CA LYS A 130 20.44 2.61 -2.93
C LYS A 130 20.33 1.13 -2.61
N ASN A 131 19.43 0.78 -1.69
CA ASN A 131 19.05 -0.58 -1.30
C ASN A 131 17.76 -0.50 -0.45
N ALA A 132 17.27 -1.64 0.06
CA ALA A 132 16.02 -1.69 0.85
C ALA A 132 16.00 -0.81 2.12
N ASN A 133 17.17 -0.45 2.65
CA ASN A 133 17.34 0.28 3.91
C ASN A 133 17.96 1.67 3.74
N THR A 134 18.26 2.10 2.51
CA THR A 134 18.91 3.39 2.27
C THR A 134 18.33 4.04 1.02
N ILE A 135 17.85 5.27 1.19
CA ILE A 135 17.37 6.14 0.11
C ILE A 135 18.13 7.46 0.14
N ASP A 136 18.23 8.11 -1.01
CA ASP A 136 18.59 9.51 -1.09
C ASP A 136 17.40 10.35 -1.56
N PHE A 137 17.26 11.55 -1.00
CA PHE A 137 16.44 12.59 -1.61
C PHE A 137 17.27 13.42 -2.58
N CYS A 138 16.72 13.56 -3.78
CA CYS A 138 17.33 14.25 -4.90
C CYS A 138 16.43 15.36 -5.44
N ALA A 139 17.05 16.38 -6.02
CA ALA A 139 16.38 17.56 -6.56
C ALA A 139 15.80 17.34 -7.97
N ASN A 140 16.15 16.23 -8.63
CA ASN A 140 15.70 15.91 -9.98
C ASN A 140 15.42 14.42 -10.19
N GLU A 141 14.59 14.13 -11.20
CA GLU A 141 14.16 12.79 -11.60
C GLU A 141 15.28 11.88 -12.13
N LYS A 142 16.45 12.45 -12.43
CA LYS A 142 17.63 11.69 -12.86
C LYS A 142 18.48 11.19 -11.69
N GLY A 143 18.24 11.70 -10.48
CA GLY A 143 19.00 11.32 -9.28
C GLY A 143 20.47 11.74 -9.35
N GLU A 144 20.78 12.82 -10.06
CA GLU A 144 22.14 13.37 -10.23
C GLU A 144 22.53 14.32 -9.09
N GLN A 145 21.56 15.01 -8.50
CA GLN A 145 21.76 16.01 -7.45
C GLN A 145 21.02 15.59 -6.19
N CYS A 146 21.69 14.85 -5.30
CA CYS A 146 21.11 14.36 -4.06
C CYS A 146 21.71 15.09 -2.86
N PHE A 147 20.84 15.60 -1.98
CA PHE A 147 21.23 16.48 -0.88
C PHE A 147 21.08 15.82 0.50
N ALA A 148 20.29 14.74 0.58
CA ALA A 148 20.01 14.03 1.82
C ALA A 148 20.07 12.51 1.61
N THR A 149 20.54 11.80 2.63
CA THR A 149 20.52 10.33 2.71
C THR A 149 19.74 9.93 3.95
N LEU A 150 18.77 9.06 3.76
CA LEU A 150 17.93 8.53 4.82
C LEU A 150 18.17 7.03 4.98
N ASN A 151 18.24 6.59 6.23
CA ASN A 151 18.39 5.18 6.58
C ASN A 151 17.13 4.67 7.26
N ARG A 152 16.69 3.48 6.88
CA ARG A 152 15.49 2.85 7.44
C ARG A 152 15.77 2.46 8.90
N VAL A 153 14.85 2.84 9.77
CA VAL A 153 14.85 2.52 11.21
C VAL A 153 13.83 1.42 11.50
N LEU A 154 12.63 1.52 10.92
CA LEU A 154 11.56 0.51 11.03
C LEU A 154 10.90 0.24 9.65
N PRO A 155 10.47 -1.01 9.39
CA PRO A 155 9.80 -1.41 8.15
C PRO A 155 8.30 -1.04 8.09
#